data_AF-A0AA38WQ95-F1
#
_entry.id   AF-A0AA38WQ95-F1
#
_cell.length_a   1.000
_cell.length_b   1.000
_cell.length_c   1.000
_cell.angle_alpha   90.00
_cell.angle_beta   90.00
_cell.angle_gamma   90.00
#
_symmetry.space_group_name_H-M   'P 1'
#
loop_
_entity.id
_entity.type
_entity.pdbx_description
1 polymer ?
#
loop_
_entity_poly.entity_id
_entity_poly.type
_entity_poly.pdbx_seq_one_letter_code
_entity_poly.pdbx_strand_id
1 'polypeptide(L)'
;MNHSEEADNPVPKSVSNLVVHVIDTHLDHLEDVVTKLEIELDSVEVDLDKGGFALKKQLLDDRKFPKMHLDLQRLLQSIAHGEQVFPRVKEKCSTKDWFSSEDINSLEELIGRLRRLKDNVGFISNRVTAVQAGLDSWQAEQINRKLYCLSFLSIIFLPLSIITGVFGMNVGGVPWTQQRDPKLKNGFRNVLLVCVATLGLVLLCFLFPFLYSRLTAWRRRRALKRSWSLNHRSFLKRTMGSGERGGYLRL
;
A
#
# COMPACT_ATOMS: atom_id res chain seq x y z
N MET A 1 -33.66 -4.87 -11.18
CA MET A 1 -34.59 -4.42 -12.24
C MET A 1 -34.57 -5.47 -13.34
N ASN A 2 -35.69 -5.65 -14.04
CA ASN A 2 -35.85 -6.44 -15.28
C ASN A 2 -34.97 -7.70 -15.44
N HIS A 3 -35.50 -8.85 -15.02
CA HIS A 3 -35.26 -10.07 -15.78
C HIS A 3 -36.11 -9.97 -17.05
N SER A 4 -35.50 -9.71 -18.20
CA SER A 4 -36.21 -9.60 -19.48
C SER A 4 -35.33 -9.93 -20.70
N GLU A 5 -34.45 -10.92 -20.56
CA GLU A 5 -33.69 -11.53 -21.66
C GLU A 5 -33.84 -13.06 -21.62
N GLU A 6 -35.09 -13.52 -21.45
CA GLU A 6 -35.51 -14.89 -21.80
C GLU A 6 -35.76 -14.96 -23.32
N ALA A 7 -34.77 -14.49 -24.09
CA ALA A 7 -34.87 -14.21 -25.51
C ALA A 7 -34.13 -15.28 -26.32
N ASP A 8 -34.89 -16.07 -27.09
CA ASP A 8 -34.43 -17.00 -28.13
C ASP A 8 -33.00 -17.55 -27.98
N ASN A 9 -32.81 -18.52 -27.07
CA ASN A 9 -31.72 -19.48 -27.20
C ASN A 9 -32.29 -20.72 -27.94
N PRO A 10 -32.25 -20.76 -29.28
CA PRO A 10 -32.98 -21.76 -30.06
C PRO A 10 -32.41 -23.17 -29.81
N VAL A 11 -33.30 -24.12 -29.52
CA VAL A 11 -32.93 -25.53 -29.31
C VAL A 11 -32.03 -26.01 -30.46
N PRO A 12 -30.78 -26.48 -30.18
CA PRO A 12 -29.80 -26.74 -31.21
C PRO A 12 -30.27 -27.72 -32.30
N LYS A 13 -30.21 -27.26 -33.56
CA LYS A 13 -30.79 -27.95 -34.72
C LYS A 13 -29.79 -28.86 -35.44
N SER A 14 -28.51 -28.78 -35.09
CA SER A 14 -27.41 -29.58 -35.63
C SER A 14 -26.35 -29.86 -34.57
N VAL A 15 -25.46 -30.82 -34.84
CA VAL A 15 -24.33 -31.13 -33.94
C VAL A 15 -23.33 -29.98 -33.88
N SER A 16 -23.14 -29.23 -34.98
CA SER A 16 -22.27 -28.05 -35.01
C SER A 16 -22.80 -26.92 -34.12
N ASN A 17 -24.09 -26.63 -34.25
CA ASN A 17 -24.78 -25.60 -33.47
C ASN A 17 -24.86 -25.96 -31.98
N LEU A 18 -25.00 -27.25 -31.65
CA LEU A 18 -24.90 -27.75 -30.27
C LEU A 18 -23.52 -27.49 -29.65
N VAL A 19 -22.44 -27.66 -30.41
CA VAL A 19 -21.07 -27.35 -29.92
C VAL A 19 -20.90 -25.85 -29.67
N VAL A 20 -21.41 -24.98 -30.56
CA VAL A 20 -21.38 -23.52 -30.36
C VAL A 20 -22.17 -23.13 -29.11
N HIS A 21 -23.43 -23.57 -29.00
CA HIS A 21 -24.33 -23.30 -27.87
C HIS A 21 -23.75 -23.75 -26.51
N VAL A 22 -23.09 -24.90 -26.45
CA VAL A 22 -22.42 -25.38 -25.22
C VAL A 22 -21.21 -24.51 -24.86
N ILE A 23 -20.41 -24.06 -25.84
CA ILE A 23 -19.27 -23.17 -25.59
C ILE A 23 -19.76 -21.79 -25.13
N ASP A 24 -20.80 -21.24 -25.77
CA ASP A 24 -21.39 -19.93 -25.42
C ASP A 24 -21.97 -19.93 -24.00
N THR A 25 -22.81 -20.93 -23.67
CA THR A 25 -23.36 -21.11 -22.31
C THR A 25 -22.28 -21.25 -21.25
N HIS A 26 -21.14 -21.87 -21.58
CA HIS A 26 -19.99 -21.94 -20.67
C HIS A 26 -19.22 -20.62 -20.57
N LEU A 27 -19.19 -19.79 -21.61
CA LEU A 27 -18.59 -18.46 -21.57
C LEU A 27 -19.44 -17.49 -20.76
N ASP A 28 -20.76 -17.46 -20.98
CA ASP A 28 -21.70 -16.65 -20.19
C ASP A 28 -21.58 -16.95 -18.69
N HIS A 29 -21.48 -18.24 -18.32
CA HIS A 29 -21.29 -18.62 -16.92
C HIS A 29 -19.93 -18.18 -16.34
N LEU A 30 -18.88 -18.08 -17.16
CA LEU A 30 -17.59 -17.51 -16.75
C LEU A 30 -17.67 -15.99 -16.64
N GLU A 31 -18.39 -15.31 -17.54
CA GLU A 31 -18.65 -13.86 -17.46
C GLU A 31 -19.43 -13.52 -16.16
N ASP A 32 -20.49 -14.26 -15.83
CA ASP A 32 -21.24 -14.19 -14.55
C ASP A 32 -20.32 -14.29 -13.31
N VAL A 33 -19.43 -15.29 -13.29
CA VAL A 33 -18.51 -15.53 -12.16
C VAL A 33 -17.50 -14.39 -12.03
N VAL A 34 -17.00 -13.84 -13.15
CA VAL A 34 -16.09 -12.69 -13.16
C VAL A 34 -16.80 -11.43 -12.69
N THR A 35 -18.00 -11.13 -13.20
CA THR A 35 -18.80 -9.97 -12.78
C THR A 35 -19.14 -10.03 -11.29
N LYS A 36 -19.45 -11.21 -10.75
CA LYS A 36 -19.68 -11.40 -9.32
C LYS A 36 -18.43 -11.14 -8.47
N LEU A 37 -17.25 -11.56 -8.93
CA LEU A 37 -15.97 -11.27 -8.27
C LEU A 37 -15.60 -9.79 -8.35
N GLU A 38 -15.90 -9.11 -9.46
CA GLU A 38 -15.67 -7.66 -9.58
C GLU A 38 -16.59 -6.85 -8.66
N ILE A 39 -17.89 -7.16 -8.59
CA ILE A 39 -18.83 -6.54 -7.65
C ILE A 39 -18.39 -6.79 -6.19
N GLU A 40 -17.88 -7.98 -5.87
CA GLU A 40 -17.32 -8.25 -4.54
C GLU A 40 -16.05 -7.42 -4.27
N LEU A 41 -15.15 -7.24 -5.26
CA LEU A 41 -13.97 -6.39 -5.11
C LEU A 41 -14.35 -4.93 -4.86
N ASP A 42 -15.19 -4.36 -5.72
CA ASP A 42 -15.67 -2.98 -5.63
C ASP A 42 -16.29 -2.69 -4.26
N SER A 43 -17.10 -3.63 -3.75
CA SER A 43 -17.74 -3.48 -2.42
C SER A 43 -16.72 -3.37 -1.28
N VAL A 44 -15.61 -4.13 -1.35
CA VAL A 44 -14.57 -4.11 -0.32
C VAL A 44 -13.62 -2.92 -0.51
N GLU A 45 -13.30 -2.52 -1.74
CA GLU A 45 -12.54 -1.29 -2.02
C GLU A 45 -13.26 -0.05 -1.45
N VAL A 46 -14.58 0.07 -1.69
CA VAL A 46 -15.43 1.13 -1.14
C VAL A 46 -15.45 1.13 0.40
N ASP A 47 -15.41 -0.04 1.05
CA ASP A 47 -15.35 -0.14 2.52
C ASP A 47 -13.93 0.10 3.08
N LEU A 48 -12.88 -0.19 2.31
CA LEU A 48 -11.49 0.13 2.65
C LEU A 48 -11.21 1.64 2.60
N ASP A 49 -11.81 2.36 1.66
CA ASP A 49 -11.71 3.82 1.52
C ASP A 49 -12.41 4.57 2.65
N LYS A 50 -13.48 4.01 3.22
CA LYS A 50 -14.10 4.50 4.47
C LYS A 50 -13.16 4.43 5.69
N GLY A 51 -11.98 3.82 5.56
CA GLY A 51 -10.86 3.97 6.50
C GLY A 51 -10.95 3.16 7.80
N GLY A 52 -11.92 2.24 7.91
CA GLY A 52 -12.17 1.50 9.14
C GLY A 52 -11.02 0.59 9.59
N PHE A 53 -10.36 0.92 10.70
CA PHE A 53 -9.29 0.09 11.30
C PHE A 53 -9.75 -1.35 11.58
N ALA A 54 -10.97 -1.52 12.11
CA ALA A 54 -11.54 -2.82 12.44
C ALA A 54 -11.73 -3.69 11.18
N LEU A 55 -12.23 -3.09 10.09
CA LEU A 55 -12.39 -3.76 8.80
C LEU A 55 -11.03 -4.16 8.20
N LYS A 56 -10.05 -3.25 8.17
CA LYS A 56 -8.70 -3.55 7.65
C LYS A 56 -8.02 -4.67 8.43
N LYS A 57 -8.25 -4.77 9.75
CA LYS A 57 -7.84 -5.92 10.55
C LYS A 57 -8.61 -7.19 10.16
N GLN A 58 -9.94 -7.14 10.08
CA GLN A 58 -10.76 -8.31 9.74
C GLN A 58 -10.37 -8.90 8.37
N LEU A 59 -10.19 -8.07 7.34
CA LEU A 59 -9.86 -8.54 5.98
C LEU A 59 -8.50 -9.26 5.90
N LEU A 60 -7.55 -8.90 6.78
CA LEU A 60 -6.29 -9.61 6.99
C LEU A 60 -6.49 -10.93 7.75
N ASP A 61 -7.23 -10.89 8.86
CA ASP A 61 -7.50 -12.08 9.71
C ASP A 61 -8.26 -13.17 8.92
N ASP A 62 -9.31 -12.78 8.17
CA ASP A 62 -10.11 -13.66 7.30
C ASP A 62 -9.34 -14.15 6.05
N ARG A 63 -8.17 -13.55 5.76
CA ARG A 63 -7.38 -13.76 4.52
C ARG A 63 -8.21 -13.61 3.24
N LYS A 64 -9.09 -12.60 3.16
CA LYS A 64 -10.03 -12.46 2.03
C LYS A 64 -9.31 -12.27 0.69
N PHE A 65 -8.42 -11.28 0.60
CA PHE A 65 -7.69 -10.98 -0.64
C PHE A 65 -6.77 -12.13 -1.12
N PRO A 66 -5.97 -12.80 -0.26
CA PRO A 66 -5.21 -13.98 -0.69
C PRO A 66 -6.06 -15.12 -1.27
N LYS A 67 -7.28 -15.37 -0.76
CA LYS A 67 -8.20 -16.36 -1.35
C LYS A 67 -8.67 -15.90 -2.73
N MET A 68 -9.21 -14.69 -2.80
CA MET A 68 -9.71 -14.07 -4.03
C MET A 68 -8.65 -14.03 -5.14
N HIS A 69 -7.39 -13.72 -4.80
CA HIS A 69 -6.27 -13.75 -5.73
C HIS A 69 -6.00 -15.16 -6.28
N LEU A 70 -6.00 -16.19 -5.43
CA LEU A 70 -5.84 -17.58 -5.85
C LEU A 70 -6.98 -18.05 -6.75
N ASP A 71 -8.22 -17.65 -6.45
CA ASP A 71 -9.40 -18.04 -7.24
C ASP A 71 -9.43 -17.31 -8.60
N LEU A 72 -9.05 -16.03 -8.66
CA LEU A 72 -8.82 -15.31 -9.92
C LEU A 72 -7.66 -15.90 -10.73
N GLN A 73 -6.56 -16.34 -10.09
CA GLN A 73 -5.46 -17.03 -10.78
C GLN A 73 -5.90 -18.38 -11.38
N ARG A 74 -6.68 -19.18 -10.64
CA ARG A 74 -7.26 -20.45 -11.14
C ARG A 74 -8.16 -20.21 -12.35
N LEU A 75 -9.02 -19.21 -12.26
CA LEU A 75 -9.94 -18.80 -13.33
C LEU A 75 -9.19 -18.31 -14.57
N LEU A 76 -8.20 -17.42 -14.39
CA LEU A 76 -7.33 -16.94 -15.46
C LEU A 76 -6.55 -18.09 -16.13
N GLN A 77 -6.05 -19.07 -15.35
CA GLN A 77 -5.37 -20.24 -15.91
C GLN A 77 -6.33 -21.11 -16.73
N SER A 78 -7.55 -21.38 -16.25
CA SER A 78 -8.58 -22.12 -16.98
C SER A 78 -8.93 -21.44 -18.31
N ILE A 79 -9.19 -20.13 -18.28
CA ILE A 79 -9.46 -19.29 -19.45
C ILE A 79 -8.27 -19.28 -20.43
N ALA A 80 -7.04 -19.17 -19.93
CA ALA A 80 -5.84 -19.20 -20.76
C ALA A 80 -5.58 -20.55 -21.45
N HIS A 81 -6.00 -21.67 -20.82
CA HIS A 81 -6.00 -22.97 -21.50
C HIS A 81 -7.09 -23.04 -22.58
N GLY A 82 -8.29 -22.54 -22.31
CA GLY A 82 -9.36 -22.42 -23.32
C GLY A 82 -8.92 -21.62 -24.55
N GLU A 83 -8.25 -20.48 -24.35
CA GLU A 83 -7.79 -19.59 -25.43
C GLU A 83 -6.71 -20.24 -26.32
N GLN A 84 -5.96 -21.23 -25.81
CA GLN A 84 -5.02 -22.04 -26.60
C GLN A 84 -5.69 -23.20 -27.34
N VAL A 85 -6.81 -23.71 -26.82
CA VAL A 85 -7.51 -24.89 -27.35
C VAL A 85 -8.56 -24.51 -28.39
N PHE A 86 -9.41 -23.51 -28.11
CA PHE A 86 -10.55 -23.17 -28.97
C PHE A 86 -10.16 -22.78 -30.42
N PRO A 87 -9.06 -22.04 -30.69
CA PRO A 87 -8.62 -21.80 -32.07
C PRO A 87 -8.27 -23.09 -32.83
N ARG A 88 -7.73 -24.10 -32.14
CA ARG A 88 -7.44 -25.43 -32.72
C ARG A 88 -8.72 -26.24 -32.93
N VAL A 89 -9.71 -26.11 -32.04
CA VAL A 89 -11.04 -26.69 -32.23
C VAL A 89 -11.69 -26.09 -33.47
N LYS A 90 -11.71 -24.75 -33.61
CA LYS A 90 -12.23 -24.05 -34.80
C LYS A 90 -11.54 -24.53 -36.08
N GLU A 91 -10.21 -24.63 -36.07
CA GLU A 91 -9.45 -25.18 -37.20
C GLU A 91 -9.95 -26.59 -37.59
N LYS A 92 -10.07 -27.52 -36.63
CA LYS A 92 -10.53 -28.88 -36.93
C LYS A 92 -12.00 -28.95 -37.32
N CYS A 93 -12.88 -28.13 -36.73
CA CYS A 93 -14.28 -28.00 -37.14
C CYS A 93 -14.38 -27.51 -38.60
N SER A 94 -13.55 -26.54 -39.02
CA SER A 94 -13.54 -26.04 -40.40
C SER A 94 -13.09 -27.08 -41.45
N THR A 95 -12.50 -28.21 -41.01
CA THR A 95 -12.15 -29.35 -41.88
C THR A 95 -13.22 -30.45 -41.92
N LYS A 96 -14.47 -30.15 -41.52
CA LYS A 96 -15.57 -31.13 -41.46
C LYS A 96 -16.81 -30.63 -42.18
N ASP A 97 -17.29 -31.45 -43.12
CA ASP A 97 -18.41 -31.14 -44.03
C ASP A 97 -19.77 -31.01 -43.30
N TRP A 98 -19.84 -31.40 -42.02
CA TRP A 98 -21.03 -31.26 -41.17
C TRP A 98 -21.03 -29.98 -40.31
N PHE A 99 -19.99 -29.14 -40.37
CA PHE A 99 -19.92 -27.87 -39.65
C PHE A 99 -20.28 -26.71 -40.58
N SER A 100 -21.30 -25.92 -40.20
CA SER A 100 -21.67 -24.73 -40.99
C SER A 100 -20.58 -23.67 -40.92
N SER A 101 -20.36 -22.94 -42.01
CA SER A 101 -19.51 -21.73 -42.00
C SER A 101 -20.01 -20.66 -41.03
N GLU A 102 -21.31 -20.63 -40.77
CA GLU A 102 -21.94 -19.74 -39.78
C GLU A 102 -21.56 -20.14 -38.34
N ASP A 103 -21.64 -21.44 -37.99
CA ASP A 103 -21.18 -21.95 -36.70
C ASP A 103 -19.65 -21.74 -36.50
N ILE A 104 -18.85 -21.77 -37.57
CA ILE A 104 -17.41 -21.45 -37.53
C ILE A 104 -17.17 -19.96 -37.25
N ASN A 105 -17.99 -19.06 -37.80
CA ASN A 105 -17.92 -17.63 -37.53
C ASN A 105 -18.32 -17.33 -36.08
N SER A 106 -19.42 -17.92 -35.59
CA SER A 106 -19.82 -17.84 -34.19
C SER A 106 -18.69 -18.30 -33.26
N LEU A 107 -18.05 -19.44 -33.56
CA LEU A 107 -16.93 -19.94 -32.75
C LEU A 107 -15.71 -18.98 -32.73
N GLU A 108 -15.46 -18.21 -33.79
CA GLU A 108 -14.43 -17.15 -33.74
C GLU A 108 -14.85 -15.96 -32.86
N GLU A 109 -16.13 -15.58 -32.86
CA GLU A 109 -16.64 -14.57 -31.95
C GLU A 109 -16.55 -15.02 -30.48
N LEU A 110 -16.85 -16.28 -30.18
CA LEU A 110 -16.68 -16.88 -28.86
C LEU A 110 -15.21 -16.92 -28.41
N ILE A 111 -14.27 -17.20 -29.32
CA ILE A 111 -12.83 -17.04 -29.08
C ILE A 111 -12.48 -15.57 -28.78
N GLY A 112 -13.14 -14.62 -29.45
CA GLY A 112 -13.07 -13.19 -29.18
C GLY A 112 -13.58 -12.79 -27.80
N ARG A 113 -14.75 -13.31 -27.37
CA ARG A 113 -15.30 -13.12 -26.01
C ARG A 113 -14.33 -13.65 -24.95
N LEU A 114 -13.88 -14.90 -25.10
CA LEU A 114 -12.93 -15.54 -24.18
C LEU A 114 -11.61 -14.75 -24.01
N ARG A 115 -11.08 -14.15 -25.09
CA ARG A 115 -9.90 -13.28 -25.03
C ARG A 115 -10.14 -12.00 -24.23
N ARG A 116 -11.27 -11.31 -24.45
CA ARG A 116 -11.64 -10.13 -23.66
C ARG A 116 -11.83 -10.48 -22.18
N LEU A 117 -12.48 -11.62 -21.91
CA LEU A 117 -12.67 -12.12 -20.55
C LEU A 117 -11.35 -12.42 -19.84
N LYS A 118 -10.39 -13.07 -20.52
CA LYS A 118 -9.02 -13.31 -20.03
C LYS A 118 -8.34 -12.02 -19.57
N ASP A 119 -8.40 -10.98 -20.40
CA ASP A 119 -7.76 -9.69 -20.11
C ASP A 119 -8.47 -8.97 -18.94
N ASN A 120 -9.80 -9.05 -18.86
CA ASN A 120 -10.58 -8.55 -17.72
C ASN A 120 -10.21 -9.26 -16.40
N VAL A 121 -10.12 -10.60 -16.38
CA VAL A 121 -9.67 -11.35 -15.18
C VAL A 121 -8.23 -10.98 -14.80
N GLY A 122 -7.37 -10.75 -15.80
CA GLY A 122 -6.01 -10.23 -15.58
C GLY A 122 -6.02 -8.86 -14.89
N PHE A 123 -6.88 -7.94 -15.34
CA PHE A 123 -7.04 -6.62 -14.73
C PHE A 123 -7.56 -6.70 -13.28
N ILE A 124 -8.60 -7.49 -13.02
CA ILE A 124 -9.16 -7.69 -11.66
C ILE A 124 -8.13 -8.34 -10.73
N SER A 125 -7.35 -9.31 -11.21
CA SER A 125 -6.24 -9.92 -10.46
C SER A 125 -5.16 -8.90 -10.07
N ASN A 126 -4.84 -7.97 -10.98
CA ASN A 126 -3.91 -6.86 -10.70
C ASN A 126 -4.48 -5.87 -9.66
N ARG A 127 -5.78 -5.53 -9.73
CA ARG A 127 -6.47 -4.72 -8.69
C ARG A 127 -6.37 -5.38 -7.32
N VAL A 128 -6.75 -6.65 -7.20
CA VAL A 128 -6.63 -7.45 -5.96
C VAL A 128 -5.21 -7.45 -5.41
N THR A 129 -4.20 -7.57 -6.28
CA THR A 129 -2.78 -7.54 -5.89
C THR A 129 -2.39 -6.18 -5.29
N ALA A 130 -2.85 -5.08 -5.90
CA ALA A 130 -2.60 -3.72 -5.42
C ALA A 130 -3.27 -3.46 -4.05
N VAL A 131 -4.52 -3.91 -3.88
CA VAL A 131 -5.25 -3.80 -2.60
C VAL A 131 -4.57 -4.61 -1.50
N GLN A 132 -4.12 -5.83 -1.80
CA GLN A 132 -3.36 -6.65 -0.85
C GLN A 132 -2.06 -5.94 -0.41
N ALA A 133 -1.27 -5.41 -1.36
CA ALA A 133 -0.05 -4.67 -1.05
C ALA A 133 -0.32 -3.42 -0.17
N GLY A 134 -1.47 -2.76 -0.37
CA GLY A 134 -1.93 -1.66 0.49
C GLY A 134 -2.26 -2.10 1.93
N LEU A 135 -2.86 -3.28 2.10
CA LEU A 135 -3.12 -3.87 3.42
C LEU A 135 -1.84 -4.34 4.12
N ASP A 136 -0.91 -4.96 3.39
CA ASP A 136 0.39 -5.40 3.93
C ASP A 136 1.22 -4.18 4.37
N SER A 137 1.23 -3.10 3.57
CA SER A 137 1.85 -1.81 3.94
C SER A 137 1.23 -1.19 5.20
N TRP A 138 -0.10 -1.21 5.31
CA TRP A 138 -0.81 -0.74 6.51
C TRP A 138 -0.50 -1.59 7.75
N GLN A 139 -0.40 -2.91 7.60
CA GLN A 139 -0.05 -3.83 8.67
C GLN A 139 1.39 -3.58 9.16
N ALA A 140 2.34 -3.40 8.22
CA ALA A 140 3.71 -3.05 8.52
C ALA A 140 3.81 -1.74 9.32
N GLU A 141 3.03 -0.71 8.98
CA GLU A 141 2.99 0.54 9.75
C GLU A 141 2.39 0.34 11.16
N GLN A 142 1.37 -0.51 11.33
CA GLN A 142 0.87 -0.84 12.68
C GLN A 142 1.92 -1.59 13.53
N ILE A 143 2.73 -2.46 12.91
CA ILE A 143 3.84 -3.17 13.58
C ILE A 143 4.96 -2.18 13.93
N ASN A 144 5.39 -1.36 12.97
CA ASN A 144 6.39 -0.31 13.14
C ASN A 144 6.04 0.65 14.29
N ARG A 145 4.79 1.15 14.32
CA ARG A 145 4.30 2.02 15.39
C ARG A 145 4.31 1.36 16.77
N LYS A 146 4.01 0.05 16.86
CA LYS A 146 4.12 -0.71 18.13
C LYS A 146 5.59 -0.90 18.54
N LEU A 147 6.46 -1.27 17.61
CA LEU A 147 7.90 -1.42 17.84
C LEU A 147 8.54 -0.10 18.28
N TYR A 148 8.12 1.04 17.74
CA TYR A 148 8.55 2.37 18.18
C TYR A 148 8.20 2.62 19.65
N CYS A 149 6.96 2.34 20.07
CA CYS A 149 6.55 2.47 21.47
C CYS A 149 7.34 1.54 22.42
N LEU A 150 7.57 0.28 22.02
CA LEU A 150 8.38 -0.67 22.80
C LEU A 150 9.86 -0.25 22.86
N SER A 151 10.41 0.30 21.78
CA SER A 151 11.79 0.80 21.73
C SER A 151 11.97 2.03 22.63
N PHE A 152 11.03 2.97 22.59
CA PHE A 152 10.99 4.13 23.49
C PHE A 152 10.93 3.71 24.97
N LEU A 153 10.06 2.75 25.29
CA LEU A 153 9.94 2.19 26.65
C LEU A 153 11.25 1.48 27.08
N SER A 154 11.90 0.76 26.16
CA SER A 154 13.17 0.08 26.42
C SER A 154 14.32 1.07 26.67
N ILE A 155 14.38 2.17 25.92
CA ILE A 155 15.35 3.26 26.10
C ILE A 155 15.19 3.94 27.48
N ILE A 156 13.97 4.00 28.01
CA ILE A 156 13.68 4.51 29.36
C ILE A 156 14.05 3.50 30.44
N PHE A 157 13.63 2.23 30.31
CA PHE A 157 13.82 1.24 31.38
C PHE A 157 15.20 0.61 31.42
N LEU A 158 15.93 0.46 30.30
CA LEU A 158 17.26 -0.14 30.29
C LEU A 158 18.26 0.53 31.26
N PRO A 159 18.49 1.87 31.23
CA PRO A 159 19.39 2.51 32.18
C PRO A 159 18.89 2.43 33.63
N LEU A 160 17.57 2.46 33.85
CA LEU A 160 16.99 2.36 35.19
C LEU A 160 17.20 0.96 35.78
N SER A 161 16.90 -0.09 35.00
CA SER A 161 17.12 -1.49 35.39
C SER A 161 18.59 -1.79 35.69
N ILE A 162 19.53 -1.16 34.97
CA ILE A 162 20.97 -1.26 35.29
C ILE A 162 21.27 -0.61 36.65
N ILE A 163 20.77 0.59 36.91
CA ILE A 163 20.98 1.29 38.19
C ILE A 163 20.36 0.48 39.35
N THR A 164 19.07 0.14 39.27
CA THR A 164 18.38 -0.62 40.33
C THR A 164 18.93 -2.03 40.48
N GLY A 165 19.43 -2.63 39.40
CA GLY A 165 20.15 -3.91 39.42
C GLY A 165 21.43 -3.81 40.25
N VAL A 166 22.34 -2.89 39.91
CA VAL A 166 23.63 -2.70 40.62
C VAL A 166 23.42 -2.37 42.10
N PHE A 167 22.46 -1.50 42.43
CA PHE A 167 22.15 -1.18 43.84
C PHE A 167 21.32 -2.27 44.57
N GLY A 168 20.78 -3.25 43.84
CA GLY A 168 20.07 -4.42 44.38
C GLY A 168 20.93 -5.67 44.53
N MET A 169 22.19 -5.66 44.07
CA MET A 169 23.11 -6.78 44.23
C MET A 169 23.65 -6.84 45.67
N ASN A 170 23.60 -8.02 46.28
CA ASN A 170 24.13 -8.29 47.63
C ASN A 170 25.68 -8.41 47.63
N VAL A 171 26.37 -7.34 47.19
CA VAL A 171 27.84 -7.28 47.08
C VAL A 171 28.42 -6.12 47.89
N GLY A 172 29.57 -6.34 48.52
CA GLY A 172 30.28 -5.31 49.29
C GLY A 172 30.88 -4.23 48.40
N GLY A 173 31.00 -3.00 48.93
CA GLY A 173 31.70 -1.89 48.26
C GLY A 173 30.85 -0.99 47.35
N VAL A 174 29.56 -1.31 47.13
CA VAL A 174 28.65 -0.41 46.39
C VAL A 174 28.51 0.93 47.14
N PRO A 175 28.72 2.09 46.47
CA PRO A 175 28.64 3.40 47.12
C PRO A 175 27.25 3.67 47.72
N TRP A 176 27.17 4.60 48.67
CA TRP A 176 25.92 5.03 49.33
C TRP A 176 25.10 3.97 50.10
N THR A 177 25.55 2.70 50.16
CA THR A 177 24.89 1.62 50.92
C THR A 177 25.14 1.68 52.44
N GLN A 178 26.28 2.22 52.88
CA GLN A 178 26.72 2.21 54.28
C GLN A 178 26.01 3.27 55.15
N GLN A 179 24.74 3.04 55.48
CA GLN A 179 23.89 3.97 56.25
C GLN A 179 24.33 4.23 57.70
N ARG A 180 25.25 3.42 58.26
CA ARG A 180 25.82 3.65 59.61
C ARG A 180 26.72 4.88 59.67
N ASP A 181 27.28 5.31 58.54
CA ASP A 181 28.17 6.47 58.47
C ASP A 181 27.34 7.77 58.43
N PRO A 182 27.54 8.75 59.35
CA PRO A 182 26.73 9.97 59.38
C PRO A 182 26.84 10.80 58.08
N LYS A 183 27.95 10.65 57.34
CA LYS A 183 28.17 11.28 56.02
C LYS A 183 27.31 10.67 54.91
N LEU A 184 26.78 9.44 55.08
CA LEU A 184 26.10 8.66 54.04
C LEU A 184 24.58 8.51 54.23
N LYS A 185 23.98 9.10 55.27
CA LYS A 185 22.54 9.03 55.56
C LYS A 185 21.60 9.35 54.38
N ASN A 186 22.04 10.16 53.41
CA ASN A 186 21.25 10.54 52.24
C ASN A 186 21.35 9.56 51.05
N GLY A 187 21.99 8.39 51.21
CA GLY A 187 22.35 7.48 50.11
C GLY A 187 21.20 7.14 49.15
N PHE A 188 20.05 6.71 49.67
CA PHE A 188 18.85 6.41 48.86
C PHE A 188 18.38 7.61 48.02
N ARG A 189 18.41 8.82 48.59
CA ARG A 189 18.04 10.06 47.89
C ARG A 189 19.03 10.37 46.75
N ASN A 190 20.32 10.07 46.94
CA ASN A 190 21.31 10.26 45.89
C ASN A 190 21.08 9.30 44.72
N VAL A 191 20.78 8.02 44.98
CA VAL A 191 20.43 7.04 43.94
C VAL A 191 19.14 7.45 43.20
N LEU A 192 18.11 7.90 43.92
CA LEU A 192 16.89 8.42 43.32
C LEU A 192 17.14 9.64 42.41
N LEU A 193 18.01 10.56 42.83
CA LEU A 193 18.44 11.71 42.01
C LEU A 193 19.21 11.27 40.77
N VAL A 194 20.04 10.23 40.85
CA VAL A 194 20.73 9.64 39.68
C VAL A 194 19.72 9.06 38.68
N CYS A 195 18.70 8.31 39.14
CA CYS A 195 17.64 7.79 38.27
C CYS A 195 16.84 8.91 37.60
N VAL A 196 16.49 9.98 38.31
CA VAL A 196 15.79 11.14 37.73
C VAL A 196 16.69 11.88 36.73
N ALA A 197 17.99 12.00 37.02
CA ALA A 197 18.95 12.63 36.12
C ALA A 197 19.16 11.83 34.83
N THR A 198 19.22 10.49 34.89
CA THR A 198 19.33 9.66 33.67
C THR A 198 18.06 9.68 32.83
N LEU A 199 16.87 9.66 33.44
CA LEU A 199 15.61 9.92 32.73
C LEU A 199 15.61 11.28 32.03
N GLY A 200 15.99 12.34 32.75
CA GLY A 200 16.06 13.70 32.20
C GLY A 200 17.04 13.82 31.03
N LEU A 201 18.21 13.18 31.13
CA LEU A 201 19.21 13.13 30.07
C LEU A 201 18.71 12.36 28.84
N VAL A 202 18.08 11.19 29.03
CA VAL A 202 17.49 10.40 27.93
C VAL A 202 16.41 11.20 27.19
N LEU A 203 15.51 11.86 27.93
CA LEU A 203 14.47 12.71 27.34
C LEU A 203 15.07 13.93 26.60
N LEU A 204 16.10 14.55 27.16
CA LEU A 204 16.82 15.66 26.53
C LEU A 204 17.51 15.23 25.22
N CYS A 205 18.17 14.07 25.21
CA CYS A 205 18.75 13.47 24.01
C CYS A 205 17.69 13.19 22.92
N PHE A 206 16.46 12.86 23.30
CA PHE A 206 15.35 12.64 22.34
C PHE A 206 14.73 13.95 21.82
N LEU A 207 14.65 14.98 22.67
CA LEU A 207 14.14 16.31 22.30
C LEU A 207 15.14 17.13 21.47
N PHE A 208 16.44 16.92 21.63
CA PHE A 208 17.48 17.70 20.97
C PHE A 208 17.42 17.63 19.42
N PRO A 209 17.28 16.45 18.76
CA PRO A 209 17.07 16.37 17.31
C PRO A 209 15.80 17.09 16.81
N PHE A 210 14.72 17.05 17.59
CA PHE A 210 13.46 17.74 17.25
C PHE A 210 13.61 19.27 17.34
N LEU A 211 14.26 19.77 18.40
CA LEU A 211 14.61 21.19 18.52
C LEU A 211 15.56 21.62 17.41
N TYR A 212 16.61 20.84 17.13
CA TYR A 212 17.62 21.15 16.12
C TYR A 212 17.05 21.18 14.69
N SER A 213 16.19 20.22 14.34
CA SER A 213 15.49 20.22 13.04
C SER A 213 14.54 21.42 12.90
N ARG A 214 13.78 21.79 13.94
CA ARG A 214 12.99 23.04 13.93
C ARG A 214 13.87 24.29 13.84
N LEU A 215 14.98 24.37 14.57
CA LEU A 215 15.91 25.52 14.52
C LEU A 215 16.54 25.69 13.13
N THR A 216 17.01 24.60 12.51
CA THR A 216 17.63 24.63 11.18
C THR A 216 16.61 24.90 10.08
N ALA A 217 15.38 24.40 10.19
CA ALA A 217 14.28 24.78 9.30
C ALA A 217 13.92 26.28 9.43
N TRP A 218 13.82 26.80 10.66
CA TRP A 218 13.60 28.22 10.93
C TRP A 218 14.76 29.10 10.45
N ARG A 219 16.01 28.64 10.58
CA ARG A 219 17.21 29.33 10.06
C ARG A 219 17.22 29.36 8.53
N ARG A 220 16.87 28.26 7.86
CA ARG A 220 16.70 28.21 6.39
C ARG A 220 15.59 29.16 5.89
N ARG A 221 14.40 29.15 6.51
CA ARG A 221 13.31 30.10 6.16
C ARG A 221 13.73 31.56 6.36
N ARG A 222 14.48 31.88 7.42
CA ARG A 222 15.02 33.24 7.67
C ARG A 222 16.17 33.64 6.74
N ALA A 223 16.97 32.69 6.27
CA ALA A 223 17.99 32.94 5.24
C ALA A 223 17.35 33.30 3.88
N LEU A 224 16.32 32.55 3.45
CA LEU A 224 15.57 32.83 2.22
C LEU A 224 14.90 34.22 2.22
N LYS A 225 14.32 34.64 3.36
CA LYS A 225 13.80 36.01 3.48
C LYS A 225 14.89 37.09 3.36
N ARG A 226 16.11 36.83 3.85
CA ARG A 226 17.25 37.76 3.69
C ARG A 226 17.75 37.81 2.23
N SER A 227 17.92 36.68 1.55
CA SER A 227 18.37 36.70 0.15
C SER A 227 17.36 37.39 -0.78
N TRP A 228 16.05 37.19 -0.56
CA TRP A 228 15.00 37.91 -1.30
C TRP A 228 15.08 39.43 -1.08
N SER A 229 15.31 39.89 0.16
CA SER A 229 15.47 41.32 0.47
C SER A 229 16.72 41.96 -0.17
N LEU A 230 17.79 41.18 -0.37
CA LEU A 230 19.00 41.64 -1.05
C LEU A 230 18.79 41.71 -2.56
N ASN A 231 18.12 40.72 -3.15
CA ASN A 231 17.88 40.68 -4.60
C ASN A 231 16.85 41.73 -5.07
N HIS A 232 15.88 42.09 -4.21
CA HIS A 232 14.98 43.21 -4.49
C HIS A 232 15.72 44.57 -4.48
N ARG A 233 16.78 44.71 -3.65
CA ARG A 233 17.63 45.92 -3.64
C ARG A 233 18.60 45.98 -4.82
N SER A 234 19.14 44.85 -5.29
CA SER A 234 19.98 44.83 -6.50
C SER A 234 19.16 45.13 -7.76
N PHE A 235 17.92 44.62 -7.87
CA PHE A 235 17.04 44.86 -9.01
C PHE A 235 16.69 46.35 -9.15
N LEU A 236 16.22 46.99 -8.08
CA LEU A 236 15.94 48.44 -8.06
C LEU A 236 17.17 49.30 -8.37
N LYS A 237 18.36 48.91 -7.89
CA LYS A 237 19.60 49.64 -8.19
C LYS A 237 20.03 49.49 -9.65
N ARG A 238 19.65 48.40 -10.33
CA ARG A 238 19.91 48.20 -11.77
C ARG A 238 18.98 49.03 -12.65
N THR A 239 17.72 49.22 -12.26
CA THR A 239 16.75 50.04 -13.02
C THR A 239 17.05 51.54 -12.96
N MET A 240 17.60 52.06 -11.86
CA MET A 240 18.02 53.48 -11.78
C MET A 240 19.41 53.77 -12.38
N GLY A 241 20.12 52.74 -12.87
CA GLY A 241 21.47 52.86 -13.43
C GLY A 241 21.56 52.92 -14.96
N SER A 242 20.42 52.94 -15.66
CA SER A 242 20.36 52.84 -17.14
C SER A 242 19.65 54.04 -17.77
N GLY A 243 20.05 55.25 -17.38
CA GLY A 243 19.67 56.51 -18.03
C GLY A 243 20.87 57.21 -18.66
N GLU A 244 20.66 57.74 -19.87
CA GLU A 244 21.50 58.73 -20.57
C GLU A 244 22.95 58.37 -20.95
N ARG A 245 23.09 57.92 -22.21
CA ARG A 245 24.07 58.27 -23.28
C ARG A 245 23.83 57.27 -24.41
N GLY A 246 23.34 57.62 -25.61
CA GLY A 246 23.86 58.61 -26.55
C GLY A 246 24.96 57.95 -27.41
N GLY A 247 24.88 57.86 -28.74
CA GLY A 247 23.88 58.32 -29.72
C GLY A 247 24.37 58.05 -31.17
N TYR A 248 23.90 58.84 -32.14
CA TYR A 248 24.31 58.91 -33.55
C TYR A 248 23.74 57.89 -34.57
N LEU A 249 23.52 58.42 -35.77
CA LEU A 249 23.07 57.73 -36.99
C LEU A 249 24.25 57.11 -37.75
N ARG A 250 23.99 56.14 -38.62
CA ARG A 250 24.14 56.35 -40.08
C ARG A 250 23.49 55.24 -40.92
N LEU A 251 22.94 55.69 -42.06
CA LEU A 251 22.71 55.00 -43.35
C LEU A 251 22.70 53.47 -43.32
#